data_AF-A0A8B9I3R4-F1
#
_entry.id   AF-A0A8B9I3R4-F1
#
_cell.length_a   1.000
_cell.length_b   1.000
_cell.length_c   1.000
_cell.angle_alpha   90.00
_cell.angle_beta   90.00
_cell.angle_gamma   90.00
#
_symmetry.space_group_name_H-M   'P 1'
#
loop_
_entity.id
_entity.type
_entity.pdbx_description
1 polymer ?
#
loop_
_entity_poly.entity_id
_entity_poly.type
_entity_poly.pdbx_seq_one_letter_code
_entity_poly.pdbx_strand_id
1 'polypeptide(L)'
;LSLHNSKSQNSRTTEQLKKYIIDLTYSTAQKFLWDGKHEKAMPAALHALHFSTEVYGSSSVQLVPAYLLLAEACIGVGRHLQASKYLSQAQWIVLRTPDCSAAVRHRLHRSLGLLCAAEGNFEQALHHLANDIYLASSTFGLKSIEASGGCFHMANVFFRQNKMDIADSLYAELKPSKQKQFKY
;
A
#
# COMPACT_ATOMS: atom_id res chain seq x y z
N LEU A 1 22.66 -12.58 -38.15
CA LEU A 1 23.12 -11.97 -36.88
C LEU A 1 22.47 -10.59 -36.60
N SER A 2 22.29 -9.69 -37.58
CA SER A 2 21.68 -8.36 -37.33
C SER A 2 20.18 -8.39 -36.98
N LEU A 3 19.37 -9.25 -37.60
CA LEU A 3 17.93 -9.38 -37.33
C LEU A 3 17.59 -9.93 -35.93
N HIS A 4 18.46 -10.76 -35.36
CA HIS A 4 18.28 -11.29 -34.01
C HIS A 4 18.68 -10.25 -32.96
N ASN A 5 19.69 -9.43 -33.27
CA ASN A 5 20.12 -8.32 -32.43
C ASN A 5 19.07 -7.19 -32.41
N SER A 6 18.44 -6.87 -33.54
CA SER A 6 17.38 -5.84 -33.61
C SER A 6 16.08 -6.28 -32.91
N LYS A 7 15.66 -7.54 -33.02
CA LYS A 7 14.51 -8.08 -32.26
C LYS A 7 14.76 -8.07 -30.75
N SER A 8 15.96 -8.45 -30.32
CA SER A 8 16.35 -8.45 -28.90
C SER A 8 16.52 -7.04 -28.33
N GLN A 9 16.90 -6.05 -29.15
CA GLN A 9 16.88 -4.65 -28.72
C GLN A 9 15.46 -4.09 -28.64
N ASN A 10 14.61 -4.33 -29.64
CA ASN A 10 13.22 -3.88 -29.62
C ASN A 10 12.42 -4.47 -28.45
N SER A 11 12.65 -5.74 -28.08
CA SER A 11 12.00 -6.35 -26.92
C SER A 11 12.46 -5.72 -25.60
N ARG A 12 13.75 -5.43 -25.45
CA ARG A 12 14.31 -4.72 -24.28
C ARG A 12 13.74 -3.31 -24.14
N THR A 13 13.64 -2.56 -25.24
CA THR A 13 13.06 -1.20 -25.23
C THR A 13 11.58 -1.23 -24.87
N THR A 14 10.83 -2.22 -25.38
CA THR A 14 9.41 -2.41 -25.07
C THR A 14 9.20 -2.73 -23.58
N GLU A 15 10.01 -3.61 -22.99
CA GLU A 15 9.93 -3.94 -21.57
C GLU A 15 10.26 -2.74 -20.67
N GLN A 16 11.30 -1.98 -21.01
CA GLN A 16 11.66 -0.74 -20.30
C GLN A 16 10.53 0.28 -20.32
N LEU A 17 9.88 0.46 -21.47
CA LEU A 17 8.72 1.34 -21.59
C LEU A 17 7.56 0.87 -20.70
N LYS A 18 7.28 -0.43 -20.67
CA LYS A 18 6.24 -0.97 -19.78
C LYS A 18 6.57 -0.73 -18.30
N LYS A 19 7.82 -0.91 -17.89
CA LYS A 19 8.28 -0.60 -16.51
C LYS A 19 8.07 0.88 -16.17
N TYR A 20 8.42 1.79 -17.08
CA TYR A 20 8.13 3.21 -16.91
C TYR A 20 6.62 3.50 -16.77
N ILE A 21 5.78 2.86 -17.59
CA ILE A 21 4.33 3.01 -17.51
C ILE A 21 3.78 2.49 -16.18
N ILE A 22 4.31 1.37 -15.66
CA ILE A 22 3.96 0.84 -14.33
C ILE A 22 4.23 1.90 -13.27
N ASP A 23 5.42 2.48 -13.24
CA ASP A 23 5.81 3.48 -12.23
C ASP A 23 4.94 4.76 -12.33
N LEU A 24 4.67 5.22 -13.56
CA LEU A 24 3.84 6.39 -13.82
C LEU A 24 2.39 6.17 -13.36
N THR A 25 1.79 5.03 -13.73
CA THR A 25 0.40 4.71 -13.41
C THR A 25 0.22 4.42 -11.91
N TYR A 26 1.19 3.75 -11.30
CA TYR A 26 1.26 3.56 -9.85
C TYR A 26 1.30 4.91 -9.11
N SER A 27 2.22 5.80 -9.48
CA SER A 27 2.38 7.11 -8.85
C SER A 27 1.15 7.99 -9.04
N THR A 28 0.52 7.91 -10.22
CA THR A 28 -0.73 8.63 -10.52
C THR A 28 -1.88 8.15 -9.65
N ALA A 29 -2.04 6.83 -9.50
CA ALA A 29 -3.06 6.26 -8.61
C ALA A 29 -2.82 6.66 -7.14
N GLN A 30 -1.57 6.57 -6.68
CA GLN A 30 -1.20 6.96 -5.31
C GLN A 30 -1.50 8.44 -5.03
N LYS A 31 -1.18 9.33 -5.98
CA LYS A 31 -1.53 10.75 -5.88
C LYS A 31 -3.04 10.96 -5.77
N PHE A 32 -3.83 10.26 -6.58
CA PHE A 32 -5.29 10.37 -6.49
C PHE A 32 -5.83 9.88 -5.14
N LEU A 33 -5.26 8.83 -4.56
CA LEU A 33 -5.63 8.36 -3.21
C LEU A 33 -5.30 9.39 -2.13
N TRP A 34 -4.12 10.01 -2.18
CA TRP A 34 -3.76 11.08 -1.25
C TRP A 34 -4.65 12.33 -1.38
N ASP A 35 -5.10 12.62 -2.60
CA ASP A 35 -6.07 13.68 -2.87
C ASP A 35 -7.53 13.31 -2.47
N GLY A 36 -7.78 12.08 -1.98
CA GLY A 36 -9.13 11.57 -1.67
C GLY A 36 -9.99 11.28 -2.91
N LYS A 37 -9.40 11.31 -4.12
CA LYS A 37 -10.08 11.09 -5.41
C LYS A 37 -10.13 9.61 -5.75
N HIS A 38 -10.74 8.81 -4.89
CA HIS A 38 -10.71 7.34 -4.97
C HIS A 38 -11.20 6.77 -6.31
N GLU A 39 -12.30 7.29 -6.87
CA GLU A 39 -12.79 6.84 -8.19
C GLU A 39 -11.78 7.09 -9.32
N LYS A 40 -11.04 8.20 -9.27
CA LYS A 40 -10.02 8.55 -10.28
C LYS A 40 -8.76 7.68 -10.15
N ALA A 41 -8.48 7.14 -8.96
CA ALA A 41 -7.34 6.26 -8.74
C ALA A 41 -7.50 4.89 -9.43
N MET A 42 -8.75 4.39 -9.54
CA MET A 42 -9.05 3.06 -10.07
C MET A 42 -8.48 2.78 -11.48
N PRO A 43 -8.71 3.62 -12.52
CA PRO A 43 -8.18 3.35 -13.86
C PRO A 43 -6.65 3.34 -13.89
N ALA A 44 -5.99 4.24 -13.15
CA ALA A 44 -4.54 4.26 -13.05
C ALA A 44 -4.00 2.99 -12.36
N ALA A 45 -4.62 2.55 -11.27
CA ALA A 45 -4.23 1.33 -10.58
C ALA A 45 -4.49 0.06 -11.41
N LEU A 46 -5.56 0.02 -12.22
CA LEU A 46 -5.83 -1.06 -13.17
C LEU A 46 -4.75 -1.13 -14.26
N HIS A 47 -4.32 0.00 -14.81
CA HIS A 47 -3.21 0.03 -15.76
C HIS A 47 -1.90 -0.44 -15.12
N ALA A 48 -1.59 -0.01 -13.89
CA ALA A 48 -0.43 -0.48 -13.16
C ALA A 48 -0.45 -2.00 -12.98
N LEU A 49 -1.61 -2.58 -12.64
CA LEU A 49 -1.79 -4.03 -12.50
C LEU A 49 -1.63 -4.75 -13.84
N HIS A 50 -2.24 -4.23 -14.91
CA HIS A 50 -2.19 -4.82 -16.24
C HIS A 50 -0.74 -4.92 -16.75
N PHE A 51 -0.01 -3.80 -16.77
CA PHE A 51 1.38 -3.82 -17.23
C PHE A 51 2.30 -4.60 -16.29
N SER A 52 2.07 -4.56 -14.97
CA SER A 52 2.81 -5.42 -14.03
C SER A 52 2.61 -6.90 -14.33
N THR A 53 1.40 -7.30 -14.68
CA THR A 53 1.09 -8.68 -15.09
C THR A 53 1.82 -9.07 -16.37
N GLU A 54 1.89 -8.18 -17.36
CA GLU A 54 2.61 -8.43 -18.62
C GLU A 54 4.13 -8.52 -18.43
N VAL A 55 4.71 -7.71 -17.53
CA VAL A 55 6.16 -7.63 -17.33
C VAL A 55 6.67 -8.71 -16.37
N TYR A 56 5.94 -8.98 -15.28
CA TYR A 56 6.43 -9.84 -14.19
C TYR A 56 5.68 -11.18 -14.08
N GLY A 57 4.53 -11.32 -14.75
CA GLY A 57 3.66 -12.50 -14.67
C GLY A 57 2.64 -12.44 -13.53
N SER A 58 1.57 -13.24 -13.65
CA SER A 58 0.38 -13.15 -12.79
C SER A 58 0.55 -13.55 -11.32
N SER A 59 1.64 -14.25 -10.98
CA SER A 59 1.94 -14.69 -9.60
C SER A 59 3.08 -13.91 -8.95
N SER A 60 3.57 -12.85 -9.58
CA SER A 60 4.73 -12.11 -9.10
C SER A 60 4.39 -11.17 -7.95
N VAL A 61 5.29 -11.08 -6.96
CA VAL A 61 5.16 -10.15 -5.82
C VAL A 61 5.12 -8.68 -6.25
N GLN A 62 5.65 -8.36 -7.43
CA GLN A 62 5.63 -7.02 -8.02
C GLN A 62 4.20 -6.55 -8.36
N LEU A 63 3.20 -7.43 -8.40
CA LEU A 63 1.79 -7.06 -8.60
C LEU A 63 1.11 -6.58 -7.31
N VAL A 64 1.64 -6.95 -6.14
CA VAL A 64 1.04 -6.63 -4.83
C VAL A 64 0.75 -5.13 -4.68
N PRO A 65 1.69 -4.20 -4.97
CA PRO A 65 1.43 -2.77 -4.84
C PRO A 65 0.21 -2.28 -5.63
N ALA A 66 -0.02 -2.80 -6.84
CA ALA A 66 -1.17 -2.42 -7.66
C ALA A 66 -2.49 -2.96 -7.11
N TYR A 67 -2.51 -4.20 -6.61
CA TYR A 67 -3.67 -4.75 -5.91
C TYR A 67 -4.04 -3.95 -4.66
N LEU A 68 -3.05 -3.49 -3.89
CA LEU A 68 -3.29 -2.68 -2.70
C LEU A 68 -3.89 -1.31 -3.06
N LEU A 69 -3.41 -0.65 -4.12
CA LEU A 69 -4.01 0.61 -4.61
C LEU A 69 -5.47 0.44 -5.03
N LEU A 70 -5.79 -0.67 -5.72
CA LEU A 70 -7.17 -0.98 -6.11
C LEU A 70 -8.07 -1.24 -4.90
N ALA A 71 -7.56 -1.97 -3.91
CA ALA A 71 -8.28 -2.22 -2.67
C ALA A 71 -8.56 -0.92 -1.92
N GLU A 72 -7.56 -0.06 -1.75
CA GLU A 72 -7.70 1.23 -1.08
C GLU A 72 -8.69 2.16 -1.81
N ALA A 73 -8.62 2.22 -3.14
CA ALA A 73 -9.60 2.95 -3.95
C ALA A 73 -11.01 2.40 -3.75
N CYS A 74 -11.18 1.07 -3.76
CA CYS A 74 -12.48 0.43 -3.53
C CYS A 74 -13.03 0.70 -2.13
N ILE A 75 -12.19 0.68 -1.09
CA ILE A 75 -12.58 1.04 0.28
C ILE A 75 -13.07 2.48 0.32
N GLY A 76 -12.34 3.42 -0.28
CA GLY A 76 -12.69 4.84 -0.28
C GLY A 76 -14.01 5.18 -0.99
N VAL A 77 -14.50 4.31 -1.88
CA VAL A 77 -15.81 4.44 -2.53
C VAL A 77 -16.89 3.50 -1.95
N GLY A 78 -16.60 2.80 -0.85
CA GLY A 78 -17.54 1.89 -0.19
C GLY A 78 -17.76 0.54 -0.89
N ARG A 79 -16.93 0.16 -1.86
CA ARG A 79 -17.01 -1.12 -2.59
C ARG A 79 -16.24 -2.23 -1.88
N HIS A 80 -16.65 -2.55 -0.65
CA HIS A 80 -15.92 -3.48 0.24
C HIS A 80 -15.73 -4.88 -0.37
N LEU A 81 -16.74 -5.43 -1.06
CA LEU A 81 -16.63 -6.72 -1.73
C LEU A 81 -15.55 -6.73 -2.83
N GLN A 82 -15.38 -5.64 -3.57
CA GLN A 82 -14.33 -5.53 -4.59
C GLN A 82 -12.95 -5.37 -3.92
N ALA A 83 -12.87 -4.57 -2.86
CA ALA A 83 -11.64 -4.43 -2.08
C ALA A 83 -11.17 -5.77 -1.51
N SER A 84 -12.08 -6.55 -0.91
CA SER A 84 -11.80 -7.88 -0.38
C SER A 84 -11.20 -8.80 -1.44
N LYS A 85 -11.80 -8.84 -2.65
CA LYS A 85 -11.26 -9.64 -3.77
C LYS A 85 -9.83 -9.26 -4.14
N TYR A 86 -9.52 -7.96 -4.23
CA TYR A 86 -8.16 -7.51 -4.52
C TYR A 86 -7.18 -7.84 -3.39
N LEU A 87 -7.59 -7.70 -2.14
CA LEU A 87 -6.76 -8.06 -0.99
C LEU A 87 -6.52 -9.57 -0.91
N SER A 88 -7.49 -10.41 -1.27
CA SER A 88 -7.28 -11.86 -1.36
C SER A 88 -6.23 -12.22 -2.40
N GLN A 89 -6.21 -11.54 -3.56
CA GLN A 89 -5.17 -11.76 -4.57
C GLN A 89 -3.79 -11.33 -4.05
N ALA A 90 -3.69 -10.15 -3.44
CA ALA A 90 -2.44 -9.68 -2.84
C ALA A 90 -1.94 -10.63 -1.74
N GLN A 91 -2.82 -11.07 -0.85
CA GLN A 91 -2.50 -11.99 0.24
C GLN A 91 -2.04 -13.35 -0.29
N TRP A 92 -2.70 -13.88 -1.33
CA TRP A 92 -2.30 -15.13 -1.95
C TRP A 92 -0.88 -15.06 -2.53
N ILE A 93 -0.54 -13.96 -3.21
CA ILE A 93 0.81 -13.74 -3.76
C ILE A 93 1.84 -13.65 -2.63
N VAL A 94 1.55 -12.89 -1.57
CA VAL A 94 2.44 -12.76 -0.40
C VAL A 94 2.67 -14.12 0.27
N LEU A 95 1.60 -14.92 0.47
CA LEU A 95 1.68 -16.25 1.08
C LEU A 95 2.52 -17.22 0.25
N ARG A 96 2.46 -17.11 -1.08
CA ARG A 96 3.20 -17.96 -2.01
C ARG A 96 4.62 -17.49 -2.30
N THR A 97 5.03 -16.32 -1.80
CA THR A 97 6.37 -15.77 -1.99
C THR A 97 7.21 -16.11 -0.77
N PRO A 98 8.17 -17.05 -0.86
CA PRO A 98 9.10 -17.31 0.23
C PRO A 98 9.84 -16.03 0.61
N ASP A 99 10.05 -15.82 1.91
CA ASP A 99 10.77 -14.65 2.44
C ASP A 99 10.24 -13.30 1.93
N CYS A 100 8.93 -13.21 1.69
CA CYS A 100 8.29 -11.96 1.27
C CYS A 100 8.67 -10.82 2.23
N SER A 101 9.27 -9.78 1.68
CA SER A 101 9.84 -8.69 2.47
C SER A 101 8.82 -8.05 3.42
N ALA A 102 9.29 -7.63 4.59
CA ALA A 102 8.48 -6.88 5.54
C ALA A 102 7.91 -5.58 4.91
N ALA A 103 8.64 -4.96 3.97
CA ALA A 103 8.21 -3.82 3.14
C ALA A 103 6.92 -4.07 2.34
N VAL A 104 6.69 -5.30 1.88
CA VAL A 104 5.43 -5.66 1.18
C VAL A 104 4.36 -6.06 2.19
N ARG A 105 4.75 -6.86 3.19
CA ARG A 105 3.82 -7.41 4.19
C ARG A 105 3.13 -6.33 5.02
N HIS A 106 3.84 -5.29 5.45
CA HIS A 106 3.24 -4.24 6.27
C HIS A 106 2.13 -3.49 5.51
N ARG A 107 2.33 -3.22 4.22
CA ARG A 107 1.31 -2.56 3.36
C ARG A 107 0.07 -3.43 3.17
N LEU A 108 0.24 -4.74 3.05
CA LEU A 108 -0.89 -5.68 3.00
C LEU A 108 -1.67 -5.63 4.32
N HIS A 109 -0.98 -5.69 5.46
CA HIS A 109 -1.60 -5.57 6.77
C HIS A 109 -2.35 -4.23 6.94
N ARG A 110 -1.76 -3.11 6.50
CA ARG A 110 -2.45 -1.81 6.49
C ARG A 110 -3.78 -1.89 5.75
N SER A 111 -3.75 -2.41 4.52
CA SER A 111 -4.93 -2.43 3.66
C SER A 111 -6.02 -3.37 4.18
N LEU A 112 -5.65 -4.51 4.77
CA LEU A 112 -6.57 -5.40 5.49
C LEU A 112 -7.19 -4.68 6.71
N GLY A 113 -6.38 -3.99 7.49
CA GLY A 113 -6.86 -3.21 8.64
C GLY A 113 -7.84 -2.10 8.24
N LEU A 114 -7.57 -1.42 7.13
CA LEU A 114 -8.49 -0.42 6.57
C LEU A 114 -9.82 -1.02 6.12
N LEU A 115 -9.80 -2.18 5.47
CA LEU A 115 -11.03 -2.87 5.07
C LEU A 115 -11.85 -3.28 6.31
N CYS A 116 -11.22 -3.93 7.29
CA CYS A 116 -11.90 -4.31 8.53
C CYS A 116 -12.50 -3.09 9.25
N ALA A 117 -11.78 -1.97 9.30
CA ALA A 117 -12.29 -0.74 9.88
C ALA A 117 -13.49 -0.20 9.09
N ALA A 118 -13.43 -0.20 7.75
CA ALA A 118 -14.53 0.25 6.90
C ALA A 118 -15.79 -0.62 7.08
N GLU A 119 -15.61 -1.93 7.32
CA GLU A 119 -16.69 -2.87 7.64
C GLU A 119 -17.18 -2.80 9.10
N GLY A 120 -16.53 -1.98 9.95
CA GLY A 120 -16.87 -1.83 11.36
C GLY A 120 -16.28 -2.92 12.27
N ASN A 121 -15.47 -3.83 11.73
CA ASN A 121 -14.76 -4.86 12.49
C ASN A 121 -13.48 -4.29 13.11
N PHE A 122 -13.64 -3.51 14.17
CA PHE A 122 -12.53 -2.76 14.77
C PHE A 122 -11.48 -3.64 15.44
N GLU A 123 -11.85 -4.80 15.99
CA GLU A 123 -10.90 -5.72 16.60
C GLU A 123 -9.89 -6.25 15.57
N GLN A 124 -10.39 -6.77 14.44
CA GLN A 124 -9.52 -7.23 13.36
C GLN A 124 -8.75 -6.08 12.73
N ALA A 125 -9.36 -4.89 12.62
CA ALA A 125 -8.66 -3.71 12.14
C ALA A 125 -7.42 -3.40 13.00
N LEU A 126 -7.57 -3.35 14.32
CA LEU A 126 -6.46 -3.11 15.26
C LEU A 126 -5.39 -4.21 15.19
N HIS A 127 -5.80 -5.48 15.07
CA HIS A 127 -4.85 -6.58 14.90
C HIS A 127 -3.98 -6.40 13.64
N HIS A 128 -4.60 -6.10 12.50
CA HIS A 128 -3.88 -5.88 11.25
C HIS A 128 -3.00 -4.62 11.30
N LEU A 129 -3.50 -3.52 11.87
CA LEU A 129 -2.73 -2.27 11.99
C LEU A 129 -1.55 -2.41 12.96
N ALA A 130 -1.66 -3.20 14.04
CA ALA A 130 -0.53 -3.50 14.91
C ALA A 130 0.59 -4.23 14.15
N ASN A 131 0.24 -5.19 13.30
CA ASN A 131 1.20 -5.89 12.46
C ASN A 131 1.84 -4.96 11.40
N ASP A 132 1.08 -4.04 10.80
CA ASP A 132 1.62 -2.99 9.92
C ASP A 132 2.67 -2.15 10.66
N ILE A 133 2.31 -1.58 11.82
CA ILE A 133 3.21 -0.74 12.61
C ILE A 133 4.48 -1.50 13.00
N TYR A 134 4.36 -2.74 13.46
CA TYR A 134 5.51 -3.57 13.84
C TYR A 134 6.46 -3.84 12.66
N LEU A 135 5.90 -4.29 11.52
CA LEU A 135 6.69 -4.61 10.33
C LEU A 135 7.31 -3.35 9.70
N ALA A 136 6.57 -2.24 9.65
CA ALA A 136 7.07 -0.97 9.16
C ALA A 136 8.18 -0.42 10.08
N SER A 137 7.99 -0.46 11.38
CA SER A 137 8.98 0.04 12.35
C SER A 137 10.27 -0.79 12.33
N SER A 138 10.16 -2.11 12.20
CA SER A 138 11.33 -2.99 12.10
C SER A 138 12.08 -2.85 10.77
N THR A 139 11.40 -2.43 9.70
CA THR A 139 12.01 -2.27 8.36
C THR A 139 12.59 -0.87 8.14
N PHE A 140 11.86 0.18 8.54
CA PHE A 140 12.14 1.57 8.20
C PHE A 140 12.48 2.43 9.43
N GLY A 141 12.34 1.89 10.64
CA GLY A 141 12.51 2.58 11.91
C GLY A 141 11.20 3.15 12.46
N LEU A 142 11.17 3.33 13.78
CA LEU A 142 9.97 3.74 14.53
C LEU A 142 9.42 5.11 14.10
N LYS A 143 10.28 6.04 13.68
CA LYS A 143 9.91 7.41 13.27
C LYS A 143 9.76 7.56 11.75
N SER A 144 9.69 6.45 11.02
CA SER A 144 9.49 6.47 9.58
C SER A 144 8.09 6.95 9.20
N ILE A 145 7.95 7.43 7.96
CA ILE A 145 6.65 7.80 7.39
C ILE A 145 5.75 6.55 7.31
N GLU A 146 6.35 5.40 7.02
CA GLU A 146 5.70 4.10 6.93
C GLU A 146 5.09 3.69 8.28
N ALA A 147 5.86 3.71 9.37
CA ALA A 147 5.35 3.40 10.71
C ALA A 147 4.26 4.41 11.14
N SER A 148 4.49 5.70 10.87
CA SER A 148 3.56 6.79 11.17
C SER A 148 2.20 6.60 10.50
N GLY A 149 2.17 6.12 9.25
CA GLY A 149 0.93 5.83 8.53
C GLY A 149 0.07 4.76 9.23
N GLY A 150 0.70 3.72 9.78
CA GLY A 150 0.00 2.69 10.55
C GLY A 150 -0.59 3.25 11.85
N CYS A 151 0.19 4.04 12.59
CA CYS A 151 -0.27 4.71 13.83
C CYS A 151 -1.45 5.65 13.56
N PHE A 152 -1.42 6.41 12.45
CA PHE A 152 -2.52 7.28 12.06
C PHE A 152 -3.83 6.50 11.82
N HIS A 153 -3.78 5.37 11.12
CA HIS A 153 -4.96 4.56 10.90
C HIS A 153 -5.44 3.89 12.19
N MET A 154 -4.54 3.45 13.06
CA MET A 154 -4.89 2.87 14.36
C MET A 154 -5.60 3.91 15.26
N ALA A 155 -5.10 5.15 15.28
CA ALA A 155 -5.74 6.26 15.98
C ALA A 155 -7.15 6.53 15.46
N ASN A 156 -7.36 6.49 14.14
CA ASN A 156 -8.70 6.63 13.54
C ASN A 156 -9.66 5.51 13.98
N VAL A 157 -9.17 4.27 14.14
CA VAL A 157 -10.01 3.17 14.65
C VAL A 157 -10.40 3.43 16.11
N PHE A 158 -9.47 3.83 16.97
CA PHE A 158 -9.78 4.17 18.37
C PHE A 158 -10.73 5.36 18.49
N PHE A 159 -10.56 6.38 17.65
CA PHE A 159 -11.49 7.51 17.55
C PHE A 159 -12.92 7.03 17.23
N ARG A 160 -13.08 6.12 16.25
CA ARG A 160 -14.39 5.54 15.90
C ARG A 160 -14.98 4.64 17.00
N GLN A 161 -14.14 4.13 17.91
CA GLN A 161 -14.56 3.43 19.13
C GLN A 161 -14.87 4.37 20.31
N ASN A 162 -14.76 5.69 20.13
CA ASN A 162 -14.87 6.71 21.18
C ASN A 162 -13.83 6.57 22.32
N LYS A 163 -12.67 5.97 22.03
CA LYS A 163 -11.52 5.85 22.94
C LYS A 163 -10.54 6.98 22.69
N MET A 164 -10.98 8.19 23.03
CA MET A 164 -10.33 9.46 22.67
C MET A 164 -8.95 9.63 23.30
N ASP A 165 -8.77 9.15 24.53
CA ASP A 165 -7.49 9.14 25.26
C ASP A 165 -6.38 8.40 24.49
N ILE A 166 -6.71 7.23 23.94
CA ILE A 166 -5.79 6.42 23.15
C ILE A 166 -5.54 7.06 21.78
N ALA A 167 -6.61 7.54 21.13
CA ALA A 167 -6.51 8.19 19.82
C ALA A 167 -5.61 9.43 19.88
N ASP A 168 -5.81 10.31 20.88
CA ASP A 168 -5.04 11.53 21.07
C ASP A 168 -3.56 11.24 21.36
N SER A 169 -3.28 10.20 22.15
CA SER A 169 -1.91 9.75 22.43
C SER A 169 -1.19 9.34 21.15
N LEU A 170 -1.83 8.53 20.30
CA LEU A 170 -1.27 8.11 19.02
C LEU A 170 -1.10 9.28 18.05
N TYR A 171 -2.06 10.20 17.97
CA TYR A 171 -1.92 11.41 17.13
C TYR A 171 -0.81 12.34 17.62
N ALA A 172 -0.55 12.40 18.93
CA ALA A 172 0.53 13.21 19.48
C ALA A 172 1.91 12.68 19.07
N GLU A 173 2.09 11.36 18.96
CA GLU A 173 3.34 10.74 18.51
C GLU A 173 3.69 11.07 17.05
N LEU A 174 2.68 11.36 16.21
CA LEU A 174 2.85 11.77 14.82
C LEU A 174 3.35 13.21 14.67
N LYS A 175 3.31 14.01 15.73
CA LYS A 175 3.82 15.39 15.69
C LYS A 175 5.35 15.34 15.71
N PRO A 176 6.03 16.01 14.77
CA PRO A 176 7.48 16.08 14.79
C PRO A 176 7.95 16.67 16.12
N SER A 177 8.88 15.99 16.79
CA SER A 177 9.51 16.50 18.01
C SER A 177 10.14 17.84 17.67
N LYS A 178 9.76 18.93 18.35
CA LYS A 178 10.53 20.18 18.29
C LYS A 178 11.95 19.83 18.73
N GLN A 179 12.88 19.71 17.79
CA GLN A 179 14.29 19.66 18.12
C GLN A 179 14.56 20.94 18.92
N LYS A 180 14.93 20.78 20.20
CA LYS A 180 15.51 21.87 20.96
C LYS A 180 16.73 22.32 20.16
N GLN A 181 16.61 23.46 19.48
CA GLN A 181 17.76 24.23 19.05
C GLN A 181 18.50 24.61 20.33
N PHE A 182 19.52 23.83 20.69
CA PHE A 182 20.53 24.28 21.61
C PHE A 182 21.31 25.36 20.87
N LYS A 183 21.00 26.63 21.19
CA LYS A 183 21.90 27.74 20.94
C LYS A 183 23.10 27.56 21.86
N TYR A 184 24.28 27.35 21.28
CA TYR A 184 25.55 27.85 21.78
C TYR A 184 26.39 28.30 20.59
#